data_AF-A0A949L7F1-F1
#
_entry.id   AF-A0A949L7F1-F1
#
_cell.length_a   1.000
_cell.length_b   1.000
_cell.length_c   1.000
_cell.angle_alpha   90.00
_cell.angle_beta   90.00
_cell.angle_gamma   90.00
#
_symmetry.space_group_name_H-M   'P 1'
#
loop_
_entity.id
_entity.type
_entity.pdbx_description
1 polymer ?
#
loop_
_entity_poly.entity_id
_entity_poly.type
_entity_poly.pdbx_seq_one_letter_code
_entity_poly.pdbx_strand_id
1 'polypeptide(L)'
;MKNSARMFKLIIFMLLLASCNTPLQESVPTTISTEIDKISLEKFKLVITGDNTEFSLSAKEITDMTPETMSVSCITSSGEIITGDITGVKLDILLQPYNIEQRNYNEIRLFAADGYSIIVPAEIVKSKDIYIIWEYNNEPLQELHYPIRAAIADERSMYWVYQLSGIELIKDEMSISEDDDMPAISTRKIVFMETAITLLESLDYTYNDSVDKAVSVDSLLTRFNLSVNSNGVTMHAMDNFDKAEKLDIFKKGYIKYTGEDSPIFIAPDMPKGMQVKHILWLKNGDTVYLNERMAYDKYKNVLTTSLNMKSVPIAEIEKLLNLLESKHYMLVASDGHIEKIDRETFLTAELFMDEAGLYVISYKGMEKLQTIKNVISIEISE
;
A
#
# COMPACT_ATOMS: atom_id res chain seq x y z
N MET A 1 -67.29 -21.21 -61.52
CA MET A 1 -66.87 -22.45 -62.22
C MET A 1 -65.35 -22.40 -62.44
N LYS A 2 -64.62 -23.48 -62.11
CA LYS A 2 -63.17 -23.73 -62.35
C LYS A 2 -62.22 -22.74 -61.63
N ASN A 3 -61.44 -23.16 -60.63
CA ASN A 3 -60.16 -23.92 -60.69
C ASN A 3 -59.08 -23.13 -61.45
N SER A 4 -58.09 -22.48 -60.82
CA SER A 4 -56.85 -23.04 -60.18
C SER A 4 -55.60 -22.62 -61.00
N ALA A 5 -54.34 -22.53 -60.53
CA ALA A 5 -53.67 -22.94 -59.29
C ALA A 5 -52.39 -22.07 -59.04
N ARG A 6 -51.48 -22.53 -58.14
CA ARG A 6 -50.15 -21.98 -57.76
C ARG A 6 -50.22 -20.77 -56.79
N MET A 7 -49.88 -20.89 -55.51
CA MET A 7 -48.65 -21.40 -54.86
C MET A 7 -47.42 -20.52 -55.16
N PHE A 8 -47.21 -19.52 -54.31
CA PHE A 8 -45.87 -19.04 -53.97
C PHE A 8 -45.82 -18.78 -52.46
N LYS A 9 -44.86 -19.39 -51.75
CA LYS A 9 -44.67 -19.19 -50.32
C LYS A 9 -43.88 -17.89 -50.11
N LEU A 10 -44.43 -16.95 -49.36
CA LEU A 10 -43.67 -15.82 -48.82
C LEU A 10 -43.85 -15.78 -47.29
N ILE A 11 -42.94 -16.46 -46.60
CA ILE A 11 -42.71 -16.22 -45.17
C ILE A 11 -41.52 -15.27 -45.13
N ILE A 12 -41.77 -14.00 -44.83
CA ILE A 12 -40.73 -13.06 -44.40
C ILE A 12 -41.07 -12.64 -42.98
N PHE A 13 -40.07 -12.85 -42.13
CA PHE A 13 -40.16 -12.83 -40.68
C PHE A 13 -40.29 -11.39 -40.18
N MET A 14 -41.35 -11.09 -39.44
CA MET A 14 -41.57 -9.77 -38.86
C MET A 14 -40.67 -9.64 -37.62
N LEU A 15 -39.55 -8.92 -37.73
CA LEU A 15 -38.73 -8.59 -36.55
C LEU A 15 -39.54 -7.67 -35.63
N LEU A 16 -40.01 -8.21 -34.52
CA LEU A 16 -40.40 -7.42 -33.35
C LEU A 16 -39.22 -7.37 -32.39
N LEU A 17 -38.81 -6.15 -32.04
CA LEU A 17 -37.81 -5.89 -31.01
C LEU A 17 -38.39 -6.27 -29.64
N ALA A 18 -37.90 -7.37 -29.08
CA ALA A 18 -38.09 -7.71 -27.68
C ALA A 18 -36.71 -7.91 -27.04
N SER A 19 -36.31 -6.94 -26.21
CA SER A 19 -35.10 -7.03 -25.41
C SER A 19 -35.29 -8.06 -24.31
N CYS A 20 -34.69 -9.24 -24.44
CA CYS A 20 -34.49 -10.15 -23.32
C CYS A 20 -33.11 -9.91 -22.71
N ASN A 21 -33.08 -9.26 -21.55
CA ASN A 21 -31.92 -9.32 -20.67
C ASN A 21 -31.59 -10.79 -20.40
N THR A 22 -30.39 -11.21 -20.75
CA THR A 22 -29.79 -12.45 -20.25
C THR A 22 -28.57 -12.01 -19.45
N PRO A 23 -28.47 -12.32 -18.14
CA PRO A 23 -27.28 -11.98 -17.39
C PRO A 23 -26.06 -12.69 -17.99
N LEU A 24 -24.90 -12.04 -17.94
CA LEU A 24 -23.65 -12.61 -18.42
C LEU A 24 -23.38 -13.92 -17.69
N GLN A 25 -23.44 -15.02 -18.43
CA GLN A 25 -23.07 -16.34 -17.95
C GLN A 25 -21.53 -16.38 -17.87
N GLU A 26 -21.00 -16.31 -16.66
CA GLU A 26 -19.57 -16.52 -16.45
C GLU A 26 -19.14 -17.89 -17.00
N SER A 27 -18.00 -17.88 -17.69
CA SER A 27 -17.46 -19.06 -18.34
C SER A 27 -17.01 -20.09 -17.32
N VAL A 28 -17.75 -21.20 -17.23
CA VAL A 28 -17.40 -22.36 -16.39
C VAL A 28 -16.03 -22.91 -16.79
N PRO A 29 -15.03 -22.95 -15.89
CA PRO A 29 -13.80 -23.69 -16.12
C PRO A 29 -14.10 -25.18 -16.20
N THR A 30 -13.54 -25.85 -17.21
CA THR A 30 -13.70 -27.29 -17.38
C THR A 30 -13.11 -28.04 -16.19
N THR A 31 -13.85 -29.04 -15.70
CA THR A 31 -13.55 -29.99 -14.62
C THR A 31 -12.05 -30.20 -14.32
N ILE A 32 -11.55 -29.50 -13.30
CA ILE A 32 -10.44 -29.98 -12.46
C ILE A 32 -11.07 -30.51 -11.19
N SER A 33 -11.47 -31.78 -11.21
CA SER A 33 -11.95 -32.47 -10.01
C SER A 33 -10.77 -33.04 -9.22
N THR A 34 -10.89 -32.95 -7.89
CA THR A 34 -10.06 -33.57 -6.83
C THR A 34 -8.65 -32.99 -6.60
N GLU A 35 -8.35 -32.77 -5.31
CA GLU A 35 -7.04 -32.39 -4.73
C GLU A 35 -6.60 -30.91 -4.85
N ILE A 36 -7.49 -29.97 -4.45
CA ILE A 36 -7.02 -28.95 -3.49
C ILE A 36 -7.04 -29.65 -2.14
N ASP A 37 -5.84 -29.93 -1.60
CA ASP A 37 -5.69 -30.56 -0.28
C ASP A 37 -6.48 -29.75 0.76
N LYS A 38 -7.43 -30.40 1.46
CA LYS A 38 -8.02 -29.79 2.65
C LYS A 38 -6.90 -29.56 3.64
N ILE A 39 -6.51 -28.30 3.80
CA ILE A 39 -5.54 -27.84 4.79
C ILE A 39 -5.92 -28.47 6.14
N SER A 40 -5.13 -29.45 6.59
CA SER A 40 -5.50 -30.20 7.79
C SER A 40 -5.40 -29.25 8.99
N LEU A 41 -6.50 -29.10 9.75
CA LEU A 41 -6.55 -28.22 10.93
C LEU A 41 -5.42 -28.52 11.94
N GLU A 42 -5.00 -29.79 12.02
CA GLU A 42 -3.89 -30.29 12.84
C GLU A 42 -2.50 -29.83 12.33
N LYS A 43 -2.36 -29.66 11.01
CA LYS A 43 -1.09 -29.34 10.35
C LYS A 43 -0.89 -27.85 10.13
N PHE A 44 -1.97 -27.12 9.88
CA PHE A 44 -1.91 -25.67 9.70
C PHE A 44 -1.64 -25.01 11.04
N LYS A 45 -0.65 -24.13 11.09
CA LYS A 45 -0.21 -23.47 12.31
C LYS A 45 -0.30 -21.96 12.18
N LEU A 46 -0.80 -21.33 13.23
CA LEU A 46 -0.57 -19.93 13.54
C LEU A 46 0.69 -19.84 14.41
N VAL A 47 1.73 -19.19 13.92
CA VAL A 47 2.97 -18.92 14.67
C VAL A 47 2.91 -17.50 15.22
N ILE A 48 3.00 -17.34 16.54
CA ILE A 48 2.99 -16.05 17.22
C ILE A 48 4.40 -15.78 17.75
N THR A 49 4.96 -14.63 17.39
CA THR A 49 6.32 -14.19 17.73
C THR A 49 6.30 -12.80 18.35
N GLY A 50 7.22 -12.51 19.26
CA GLY A 50 7.41 -11.18 19.84
C GLY A 50 7.85 -11.23 21.30
N ASP A 51 8.52 -10.17 21.77
CA ASP A 51 9.00 -10.06 23.16
C ASP A 51 9.82 -11.28 23.66
N ASN A 52 10.76 -11.75 22.84
CA ASN A 52 11.55 -12.98 23.04
C ASN A 52 10.71 -14.27 23.21
N THR A 53 9.42 -14.23 22.88
CA THR A 53 8.50 -15.36 22.93
C THR A 53 8.19 -15.81 21.51
N GLU A 54 8.21 -17.13 21.29
CA GLU A 54 7.73 -17.79 20.08
C GLU A 54 6.88 -18.98 20.49
N PHE A 55 5.67 -19.08 19.95
CA PHE A 55 4.82 -20.25 20.12
C PHE A 55 3.97 -20.48 18.87
N SER A 56 3.41 -21.69 18.74
CA SER A 56 2.53 -22.03 17.62
C SER A 56 1.30 -22.77 18.13
N LEU A 57 0.12 -22.41 17.61
CA LEU A 57 -1.12 -23.16 17.78
C LEU A 57 -1.54 -23.72 16.43
N SER A 58 -2.03 -24.96 16.40
CA SER A 58 -2.72 -25.48 15.22
C SER A 58 -4.06 -24.77 15.01
N ALA A 59 -4.55 -24.72 13.77
CA ALA A 59 -5.90 -24.23 13.50
C ALA A 59 -6.95 -25.02 14.29
N LYS A 60 -6.71 -26.33 14.53
CA LYS A 60 -7.59 -27.15 15.38
C LYS A 60 -7.65 -26.61 16.82
N GLU A 61 -6.50 -26.41 17.46
CA GLU A 61 -6.43 -25.91 18.84
C GLU A 61 -7.15 -24.57 19.00
N ILE A 62 -7.14 -23.72 17.96
CA ILE A 62 -7.87 -22.45 17.92
C ILE A 62 -9.39 -22.69 17.74
N THR A 63 -9.80 -23.53 16.78
CA THR A 63 -11.23 -23.81 16.52
C THR A 63 -11.93 -24.61 17.62
N ASP A 64 -11.17 -25.32 18.46
CA ASP A 64 -11.67 -26.03 19.63
C ASP A 64 -11.88 -25.11 20.86
N MET A 65 -11.44 -23.84 20.79
CA MET A 65 -11.68 -22.86 21.86
C MET A 65 -13.14 -22.40 21.90
N THR A 66 -13.61 -21.91 23.05
CA THR A 66 -14.94 -21.30 23.17
C THR A 66 -15.01 -20.01 22.34
N PRO A 67 -15.82 -19.95 21.27
CA PRO A 67 -15.90 -18.75 20.45
C PRO A 67 -16.88 -17.73 21.03
N GLU A 68 -16.79 -16.51 20.50
CA GLU A 68 -17.90 -15.56 20.47
C GLU A 68 -18.30 -15.27 19.02
N THR A 69 -19.58 -14.94 18.83
CA THR A 69 -20.14 -14.53 17.53
C THR A 69 -20.59 -13.08 17.64
N MET A 70 -20.20 -12.24 16.68
CA MET A 70 -20.58 -10.82 16.65
C MET A 70 -20.78 -10.30 15.23
N SER A 71 -21.72 -9.36 15.07
CA SER A 71 -21.90 -8.61 13.83
C SER A 71 -20.83 -7.51 13.72
N VAL A 72 -20.23 -7.40 12.54
CA VAL A 72 -19.12 -6.48 12.22
C VAL A 72 -19.30 -5.87 10.83
N SER A 73 -18.67 -4.72 10.58
CA SER A 73 -18.48 -4.21 9.23
C SER A 73 -17.03 -4.31 8.76
N CYS A 74 -16.84 -4.31 7.44
CA CYS A 74 -15.58 -4.41 6.73
C CYS A 74 -15.58 -3.41 5.57
N ILE A 75 -14.59 -2.53 5.49
CA ILE A 75 -14.47 -1.53 4.43
C ILE A 75 -13.62 -2.12 3.30
N THR A 76 -14.17 -2.29 2.10
CA THR A 76 -13.43 -2.84 0.96
C THR A 76 -12.39 -1.85 0.40
N SER A 77 -11.51 -2.33 -0.48
CA SER A 77 -10.61 -1.47 -1.26
C SER A 77 -11.31 -0.44 -2.16
N SER A 78 -12.61 -0.56 -2.43
CA SER A 78 -13.42 0.45 -3.14
C SER A 78 -14.13 1.43 -2.20
N GLY A 79 -13.97 1.27 -0.87
CA GLY A 79 -14.67 2.07 0.14
C GLY A 79 -16.12 1.59 0.41
N GLU A 80 -16.54 0.46 -0.16
CA GLU A 80 -17.84 -0.15 0.14
C GLU A 80 -17.83 -0.77 1.55
N ILE A 81 -18.90 -0.58 2.31
CA ILE A 81 -19.05 -1.17 3.64
C ILE A 81 -19.86 -2.45 3.52
N ILE A 82 -19.22 -3.59 3.76
CA ILE A 82 -19.87 -4.91 3.83
C ILE A 82 -20.07 -5.27 5.30
N THR A 83 -21.26 -5.77 5.66
CA THR A 83 -21.58 -6.26 7.00
C THR A 83 -21.75 -7.78 7.03
N GLY A 84 -21.39 -8.41 8.13
CA GLY A 84 -21.63 -9.83 8.37
C GLY A 84 -21.36 -10.22 9.82
N ASP A 85 -21.67 -11.47 10.16
CA ASP A 85 -21.35 -12.05 11.47
C ASP A 85 -20.04 -12.82 11.40
N ILE A 86 -19.15 -12.67 12.38
CA ILE A 86 -17.94 -13.47 12.53
C ILE A 86 -18.06 -14.38 13.75
N THR A 87 -17.57 -15.62 13.66
CA THR A 87 -17.37 -16.53 14.81
C THR A 87 -15.89 -16.83 14.98
N GLY A 88 -15.37 -16.61 16.18
CA GLY A 88 -13.95 -16.83 16.49
C GLY A 88 -13.58 -16.49 17.93
N VAL A 89 -12.29 -16.26 18.18
CA VAL A 89 -11.74 -15.78 19.46
C VAL A 89 -10.92 -14.51 19.28
N LYS A 90 -10.86 -13.65 20.30
CA LYS A 90 -9.92 -12.53 20.34
C LYS A 90 -8.48 -13.02 20.39
N LEU A 91 -7.56 -12.28 19.81
CA LEU A 91 -6.13 -12.52 19.90
C LEU A 91 -5.65 -12.59 21.35
N ASP A 92 -6.18 -11.74 22.24
CA ASP A 92 -5.89 -11.79 23.68
C ASP A 92 -6.15 -13.16 24.33
N ILE A 93 -7.11 -13.96 23.83
CA ILE A 93 -7.34 -15.34 24.33
C ILE A 93 -6.16 -16.27 24.00
N LEU A 94 -5.52 -16.06 22.84
CA LEU A 94 -4.33 -16.82 22.43
C LEU A 94 -3.07 -16.35 23.18
N LEU A 95 -3.02 -15.07 23.56
CA LEU A 95 -1.90 -14.43 24.25
C LEU A 95 -1.92 -14.65 25.77
N GLN A 96 -3.10 -14.77 26.38
CA GLN A 96 -3.30 -14.90 27.83
C GLN A 96 -2.46 -16.01 28.50
N PRO A 97 -2.30 -17.24 27.94
CA PRO A 97 -1.48 -18.29 28.56
C PRO A 97 0.01 -17.91 28.73
N TYR A 98 0.48 -16.93 27.97
CA TYR A 98 1.85 -16.43 27.99
C TYR A 98 2.01 -15.15 28.81
N ASN A 99 0.94 -14.67 29.47
CA ASN A 99 0.88 -13.38 30.16
C ASN A 99 1.21 -12.20 29.23
N ILE A 100 0.70 -12.28 27.99
CA ILE A 100 0.83 -11.26 26.95
C ILE A 100 -0.56 -10.63 26.70
N GLU A 101 -0.59 -9.35 26.37
CA GLU A 101 -1.80 -8.58 26.04
C GLU A 101 -1.55 -7.78 24.75
N GLN A 102 -2.49 -7.81 23.82
CA GLN A 102 -2.45 -7.16 22.51
C GLN A 102 -2.06 -5.68 22.61
N ARG A 103 -2.68 -4.97 23.56
CA ARG A 103 -2.57 -3.52 23.74
C ARG A 103 -1.21 -3.04 24.28
N ASN A 104 -0.37 -3.97 24.75
CA ASN A 104 1.01 -3.67 25.17
C ASN A 104 2.00 -3.57 24.00
N TYR A 105 1.56 -3.81 22.76
CA TYR A 105 2.35 -3.63 21.54
C TYR A 105 1.91 -2.38 20.80
N ASN A 106 2.83 -1.74 20.08
CA ASN A 106 2.51 -0.60 19.24
C ASN A 106 2.11 -1.07 17.84
N GLU A 107 2.60 -2.21 17.38
CA GLU A 107 2.20 -2.78 16.09
C GLU A 107 1.99 -4.28 16.18
N ILE A 108 1.14 -4.79 15.31
CA ILE A 108 0.93 -6.23 15.14
C ILE A 108 0.98 -6.52 13.64
N ARG A 109 1.98 -7.27 13.20
CA ARG A 109 2.08 -7.73 11.83
C ARG A 109 1.38 -9.06 11.68
N LEU A 110 0.47 -9.15 10.71
CA LEU A 110 -0.30 -10.34 10.35
C LEU A 110 0.27 -10.94 9.06
N PHE A 111 0.44 -12.25 9.03
CA PHE A 111 0.96 -13.00 7.88
C PHE A 111 -0.03 -14.08 7.41
N ALA A 112 -0.23 -14.18 6.11
CA ALA A 112 -0.91 -15.31 5.48
C ALA A 112 0.08 -16.37 4.97
N ALA A 113 -0.43 -17.58 4.74
CA ALA A 113 0.34 -18.69 4.16
C ALA A 113 0.81 -18.44 2.71
N ASP A 114 0.18 -17.53 1.97
CA ASP A 114 0.58 -17.14 0.60
C ASP A 114 1.69 -16.07 0.54
N GLY A 115 2.15 -15.59 1.70
CA GLY A 115 3.13 -14.51 1.81
C GLY A 115 2.52 -13.12 1.99
N TYR A 116 1.20 -12.97 2.04
CA TYR A 116 0.57 -11.70 2.41
C TYR A 116 1.05 -11.25 3.78
N SER A 117 1.56 -10.02 3.88
CA SER A 117 1.89 -9.36 5.14
C SER A 117 1.23 -7.99 5.21
N ILE A 118 0.74 -7.65 6.40
CA ILE A 118 0.32 -6.28 6.74
C ILE A 118 0.67 -5.96 8.20
N ILE A 119 1.05 -4.73 8.48
CA ILE A 119 1.16 -4.19 9.85
C ILE A 119 -0.16 -3.52 10.20
N VAL A 120 -0.77 -3.94 11.30
CA VAL A 120 -1.86 -3.22 11.98
C VAL A 120 -1.21 -2.11 12.82
N PRO A 121 -1.54 -0.82 12.56
CA PRO A 121 -0.93 0.33 13.23
C PRO A 121 -1.40 0.50 14.68
N ALA A 122 -0.67 1.30 15.45
CA ALA A 122 -0.88 1.53 16.87
C ALA A 122 -2.32 1.93 17.23
N GLU A 123 -2.90 2.90 16.53
CA GLU A 123 -4.28 3.34 16.76
C GLU A 123 -5.26 2.15 16.80
N ILE A 124 -5.17 1.26 15.82
CA ILE A 124 -6.03 0.07 15.72
C ILE A 124 -5.65 -0.96 16.80
N VAL A 125 -4.36 -1.24 17.02
CA VAL A 125 -3.88 -2.22 18.03
C VAL A 125 -4.28 -1.83 19.45
N LYS A 126 -4.28 -0.54 19.79
CA LYS A 126 -4.70 -0.04 21.12
C LYS A 126 -6.23 -0.01 21.26
N SER A 127 -6.96 0.42 20.23
CA SER A 127 -8.40 0.71 20.33
C SER A 127 -9.33 -0.46 20.01
N LYS A 128 -8.94 -1.36 19.09
CA LYS A 128 -9.80 -2.44 18.57
C LYS A 128 -9.27 -3.83 18.93
N ASP A 129 -10.18 -4.79 19.08
CA ASP A 129 -9.81 -6.20 19.25
C ASP A 129 -9.52 -6.85 17.89
N ILE A 130 -8.41 -7.59 17.79
CA ILE A 130 -8.13 -8.45 16.64
C ILE A 130 -8.76 -9.83 16.90
N TYR A 131 -9.53 -10.34 15.95
CA TYR A 131 -10.19 -11.63 16.02
C TYR A 131 -9.50 -12.66 15.13
N ILE A 132 -9.38 -13.90 15.62
CA ILE A 132 -9.02 -15.07 14.83
C ILE A 132 -10.29 -15.89 14.62
N ILE A 133 -10.80 -15.88 13.38
CA ILE A 133 -12.13 -16.39 13.01
C ILE A 133 -12.04 -17.63 12.12
N TRP A 134 -13.08 -18.47 12.19
CA TRP A 134 -13.22 -19.67 11.36
C TRP A 134 -14.62 -19.87 10.76
N GLU A 135 -15.56 -18.98 11.08
CA GLU A 135 -16.86 -18.87 10.39
C GLU A 135 -17.15 -17.41 10.01
N TYR A 136 -17.91 -17.25 8.92
CA TYR A 136 -18.47 -15.98 8.49
C TYR A 136 -19.94 -16.18 8.08
N ASN A 137 -20.84 -15.36 8.59
CA ASN A 137 -22.30 -15.51 8.47
C ASN A 137 -22.83 -16.89 8.91
N ASN A 138 -22.26 -17.46 9.98
CA ASN A 138 -22.58 -18.79 10.52
C ASN A 138 -22.24 -19.97 9.59
N GLU A 139 -21.45 -19.73 8.54
CA GLU A 139 -20.90 -20.77 7.66
C GLU A 139 -19.38 -20.87 7.85
N PRO A 140 -18.79 -22.08 7.88
CA PRO A 140 -17.34 -22.24 7.94
C PRO A 140 -16.63 -21.53 6.79
N LEU A 141 -15.42 -21.00 7.02
CA LEU A 141 -14.62 -20.41 5.95
C LEU A 141 -14.37 -21.43 4.82
N GLN A 142 -14.47 -20.96 3.58
CA GLN A 142 -14.37 -21.78 2.35
C GLN A 142 -13.12 -21.38 1.55
N GLU A 143 -12.65 -22.29 0.68
CA GLU A 143 -11.61 -22.03 -0.32
C GLU A 143 -10.36 -21.32 0.25
N LEU A 144 -9.97 -20.17 -0.32
CA LEU A 144 -8.80 -19.40 0.09
C LEU A 144 -8.93 -18.77 1.48
N HIS A 145 -10.13 -18.74 2.07
CA HIS A 145 -10.36 -18.16 3.40
C HIS A 145 -10.11 -19.16 4.54
N TYR A 146 -10.19 -20.47 4.25
CA TYR A 146 -9.97 -21.57 5.19
C TYR A 146 -8.46 -21.77 5.49
N PRO A 147 -8.03 -22.14 6.71
CA PRO A 147 -8.85 -22.57 7.85
C PRO A 147 -9.20 -21.48 8.86
N ILE A 148 -8.33 -20.48 9.01
CA ILE A 148 -8.50 -19.36 9.95
C ILE A 148 -8.12 -18.04 9.28
N ARG A 149 -8.76 -16.96 9.74
CA ARG A 149 -8.63 -15.61 9.20
C ARG A 149 -8.51 -14.60 10.34
N ALA A 150 -7.67 -13.58 10.18
CA ALA A 150 -7.75 -12.39 11.04
C ALA A 150 -8.96 -11.53 10.65
N ALA A 151 -9.62 -10.90 11.60
CA ALA A 151 -10.65 -9.89 11.36
C ALA A 151 -10.53 -8.75 12.37
N ILE A 152 -10.78 -7.51 11.93
CA ILE A 152 -10.83 -6.34 12.81
C ILE A 152 -12.11 -5.58 12.46
N ALA A 153 -12.95 -5.34 13.45
CA ALA A 153 -14.26 -4.72 13.25
C ALA A 153 -14.14 -3.28 12.71
N ASP A 154 -14.97 -2.95 11.73
CA ASP A 154 -15.12 -1.61 11.16
C ASP A 154 -13.81 -1.07 10.56
N GLU A 155 -13.00 -1.97 10.02
CA GLU A 155 -11.69 -1.69 9.42
C GLU A 155 -11.60 -2.08 7.95
N ARG A 156 -10.54 -1.60 7.28
CA ARG A 156 -10.26 -1.97 5.88
C ARG A 156 -10.00 -3.48 5.74
N SER A 157 -10.53 -4.08 4.66
CA SER A 157 -10.50 -5.52 4.36
C SER A 157 -9.09 -6.12 4.24
N MET A 158 -8.09 -5.28 4.01
CA MET A 158 -6.65 -5.60 4.04
C MET A 158 -6.17 -6.15 5.39
N TYR A 159 -6.72 -5.68 6.52
CA TYR A 159 -6.38 -6.23 7.84
C TYR A 159 -7.06 -7.58 8.10
N TRP A 160 -7.99 -8.00 7.25
CA TRP A 160 -8.74 -9.24 7.42
C TRP A 160 -8.05 -10.44 6.73
N VAL A 161 -6.82 -10.73 7.17
CA VAL A 161 -5.87 -11.65 6.52
C VAL A 161 -6.36 -13.09 6.50
N TYR A 162 -6.56 -13.65 5.30
CA TYR A 162 -6.91 -15.06 5.07
C TYR A 162 -5.74 -16.00 5.33
N GLN A 163 -6.01 -17.28 5.60
CA GLN A 163 -4.97 -18.28 5.86
C GLN A 163 -3.90 -17.76 6.83
N LEU A 164 -4.35 -17.18 7.95
CA LEU A 164 -3.47 -16.49 8.89
C LEU A 164 -2.49 -17.50 9.50
N SER A 165 -1.24 -17.46 9.07
CA SER A 165 -0.17 -18.39 9.43
C SER A 165 0.81 -17.80 10.44
N GLY A 166 0.83 -16.47 10.59
CA GLY A 166 1.74 -15.79 11.50
C GLY A 166 1.19 -14.51 12.11
N ILE A 167 1.69 -14.19 13.31
CA ILE A 167 1.56 -12.91 14.01
C ILE A 167 2.92 -12.53 14.58
N GLU A 168 3.36 -11.29 14.37
CA GLU A 168 4.56 -10.70 14.99
C GLU A 168 4.15 -9.47 15.80
N LEU A 169 4.39 -9.54 17.11
CA LEU A 169 4.02 -8.54 18.11
C LEU A 169 5.19 -7.58 18.31
N ILE A 170 4.96 -6.30 18.02
CA ILE A 170 6.02 -5.30 17.79
C ILE A 170 5.87 -4.17 18.82
N LYS A 171 6.94 -3.94 19.62
CA LYS A 171 6.97 -2.84 20.61
C LYS A 171 7.49 -1.52 20.03
N ASP A 172 8.36 -1.57 19.04
CA ASP A 172 8.96 -0.40 18.39
C ASP A 172 8.27 -0.11 17.05
N GLU A 173 7.77 1.11 16.84
CA GLU A 173 7.00 1.48 15.64
C GLU A 173 7.82 1.39 14.33
N MET A 174 7.26 0.71 13.32
CA MET A 174 7.74 0.70 11.92
C MET A 174 6.79 1.48 10.98
N SER A 175 5.55 1.69 11.40
CA SER A 175 4.58 2.61 10.80
C SER A 175 4.69 3.98 11.46
N ILE A 176 4.19 5.03 10.78
CA ILE A 176 4.15 6.37 11.36
C ILE A 176 2.86 6.49 12.17
N SER A 177 2.97 6.72 13.47
CA SER A 177 1.83 7.11 14.31
C SER A 177 1.36 8.52 13.95
N GLU A 178 0.04 8.76 13.91
CA GLU A 178 -0.51 10.12 13.80
C GLU A 178 -0.48 10.89 15.13
N ASP A 179 -0.13 10.23 16.24
CA ASP A 179 0.02 10.84 17.57
C ASP A 179 1.39 11.53 17.75
N ASP A 180 1.37 12.82 18.12
CA ASP A 180 2.52 13.76 18.23
C ASP A 180 3.61 13.38 19.27
N ASP A 181 3.39 12.38 20.13
CA ASP A 181 4.20 12.15 21.35
C ASP A 181 5.31 11.08 21.23
N MET A 182 5.44 10.40 20.08
CA MET A 182 6.60 9.56 19.75
C MET A 182 7.41 10.20 18.60
N PRO A 183 8.75 10.35 18.72
CA PRO A 183 9.56 10.87 17.62
C PRO A 183 9.68 9.82 16.50
N ALA A 184 8.70 9.81 15.61
CA ALA A 184 8.86 9.24 14.27
C ALA A 184 10.18 9.75 13.69
N ILE A 185 11.08 8.84 13.29
CA ILE A 185 12.47 9.16 12.91
C ILE A 185 12.47 10.38 11.98
N SER A 186 12.93 11.52 12.47
CA SER A 186 12.78 12.79 11.74
C SER A 186 13.51 12.69 10.41
N THR A 187 12.83 13.04 9.33
CA THR A 187 13.40 12.92 7.99
C THR A 187 14.60 13.86 7.89
N ARG A 188 15.77 13.34 7.53
CA ARG A 188 17.01 14.11 7.32
C ARG A 188 17.30 14.32 5.82
N LYS A 189 16.70 13.47 4.97
CA LYS A 189 16.88 13.49 3.51
C LYS A 189 15.56 13.24 2.78
N ILE A 190 15.24 14.10 1.81
CA ILE A 190 14.21 13.85 0.80
C ILE A 190 14.92 13.48 -0.50
N VAL A 191 14.45 12.44 -1.17
CA VAL A 191 14.83 12.05 -2.53
C VAL A 191 13.62 12.25 -3.44
N PHE A 192 13.80 12.99 -4.52
CA PHE A 192 12.78 13.23 -5.53
C PHE A 192 12.73 12.04 -6.51
N MET A 193 11.66 11.26 -6.45
CA MET A 193 11.62 9.91 -7.00
C MET A 193 11.52 9.87 -8.52
N GLU A 194 10.73 10.73 -9.16
CA GLU A 194 10.67 10.82 -10.63
C GLU A 194 12.06 11.19 -11.18
N THR A 195 12.73 12.18 -10.56
CA THR A 195 14.11 12.55 -10.90
C THR A 195 15.10 11.41 -10.66
N ALA A 196 15.05 10.75 -9.50
CA ALA A 196 15.93 9.63 -9.14
C ALA A 196 15.77 8.42 -10.09
N ILE A 197 14.54 8.13 -10.53
CA ILE A 197 14.21 7.05 -11.47
C ILE A 197 14.92 7.24 -12.82
N THR A 198 15.08 8.48 -13.31
CA THR A 198 15.81 8.75 -14.58
C THR A 198 17.29 8.33 -14.56
N LEU A 199 17.84 8.10 -13.37
CA LEU A 199 19.25 7.74 -13.15
C LEU A 199 19.43 6.24 -12.88
N LEU A 200 18.35 5.45 -12.92
CA LEU A 200 18.36 4.01 -12.73
C LEU A 200 18.15 3.27 -14.05
N GLU A 201 18.54 2.00 -14.09
CA GLU A 201 18.17 1.12 -15.20
C GLU A 201 16.66 0.85 -15.15
N SER A 202 15.99 1.14 -16.26
CA SER A 202 14.55 0.96 -16.46
C SER A 202 14.29 -0.30 -17.26
N LEU A 203 13.35 -1.12 -16.79
CA LEU A 203 12.94 -2.37 -17.42
C LEU A 203 11.48 -2.34 -17.87
N ASP A 204 11.17 -3.14 -18.88
CA ASP A 204 9.80 -3.41 -19.30
C ASP A 204 9.12 -4.39 -18.33
N TYR A 205 7.94 -4.03 -17.84
CA TYR A 205 7.14 -4.84 -16.93
C TYR A 205 5.71 -5.01 -17.45
N THR A 206 5.27 -6.24 -17.66
CA THR A 206 3.91 -6.53 -18.12
C THR A 206 2.92 -6.45 -16.94
N TYR A 207 1.94 -5.55 -17.02
CA TYR A 207 0.91 -5.35 -16.00
C TYR A 207 -0.44 -5.06 -16.67
N ASN A 208 -1.47 -5.86 -16.35
CA ASN A 208 -2.82 -5.76 -16.92
C ASN A 208 -2.83 -5.57 -18.46
N ASP A 209 -2.11 -6.45 -19.16
CA ASP A 209 -1.94 -6.45 -20.63
C ASP A 209 -1.24 -5.21 -21.24
N SER A 210 -0.80 -4.25 -20.42
CA SER A 210 0.15 -3.19 -20.79
C SER A 210 1.60 -3.63 -20.58
N VAL A 211 2.53 -3.06 -21.34
CA VAL A 211 3.98 -3.09 -21.05
C VAL A 211 4.37 -1.71 -20.55
N ASP A 212 4.55 -1.62 -19.24
CA ASP A 212 4.91 -0.40 -18.52
C ASP A 212 6.41 -0.40 -18.16
N LYS A 213 6.92 0.72 -17.64
CA LYS A 213 8.29 0.85 -17.14
C LYS A 213 8.36 0.72 -15.62
N ALA A 214 9.38 0.03 -15.15
CA ALA A 214 9.69 -0.12 -13.73
C ALA A 214 11.19 0.02 -13.43
N VAL A 215 11.52 0.29 -12.17
CA VAL A 215 12.90 0.24 -11.63
C VAL A 215 12.98 -0.72 -10.45
N SER A 216 14.15 -1.34 -10.24
CA SER A 216 14.40 -2.15 -9.04
C SER A 216 14.44 -1.27 -7.78
N VAL A 217 13.73 -1.73 -6.74
CA VAL A 217 13.79 -1.10 -5.41
C VAL A 217 15.18 -1.19 -4.80
N ASP A 218 15.88 -2.32 -4.97
CA ASP A 218 17.23 -2.47 -4.43
C ASP A 218 18.23 -1.49 -5.06
N SER A 219 18.10 -1.22 -6.37
CA SER A 219 18.88 -0.18 -7.06
C SER A 219 18.53 1.24 -6.58
N LEU A 220 17.24 1.54 -6.36
CA LEU A 220 16.79 2.84 -5.83
C LEU A 220 17.35 3.09 -4.42
N LEU A 221 17.24 2.11 -3.53
CA LEU A 221 17.76 2.22 -2.17
C LEU A 221 19.29 2.27 -2.17
N THR A 222 19.98 1.38 -2.88
CA THR A 222 21.45 1.32 -2.90
C THR A 222 22.08 2.60 -3.48
N ARG A 223 21.43 3.27 -4.43
CA ARG A 223 21.95 4.49 -5.05
C ARG A 223 21.72 5.76 -4.23
N PHE A 224 20.60 5.85 -3.50
CA PHE A 224 20.16 7.12 -2.90
C PHE A 224 19.98 7.10 -1.38
N ASN A 225 20.00 5.91 -0.74
CA ASN A 225 19.88 5.77 0.71
C ASN A 225 21.26 5.73 1.37
N LEU A 226 21.56 6.70 2.24
CA LEU A 226 22.84 6.75 2.97
C LEU A 226 22.79 5.91 4.26
N SER A 227 21.59 5.58 4.73
CA SER A 227 21.28 5.11 6.08
C SER A 227 20.17 4.05 6.02
N VAL A 228 20.45 2.94 5.32
CA VAL A 228 19.49 1.85 5.14
C VAL A 228 19.06 1.26 6.49
N ASN A 229 17.82 1.54 6.89
CA ASN A 229 17.23 0.99 8.10
C ASN A 229 16.73 -0.44 7.84
N SER A 230 17.23 -1.41 8.62
CA SER A 230 16.91 -2.83 8.49
C SER A 230 15.47 -3.20 8.85
N ASN A 231 14.77 -2.38 9.64
CA ASN A 231 13.48 -2.74 10.23
C ASN A 231 12.38 -2.82 9.17
N GLY A 232 12.41 -1.93 8.17
CA GLY A 232 11.43 -1.95 7.08
C GLY A 232 11.35 -0.67 6.27
N VAL A 233 10.39 -0.62 5.36
CA VAL A 233 10.03 0.57 4.57
C VAL A 233 8.54 0.84 4.75
N THR A 234 8.18 2.09 5.05
CA THR A 234 6.80 2.57 5.07
C THR A 234 6.45 3.17 3.71
N MET A 235 5.25 2.92 3.21
CA MET A 235 4.75 3.40 1.92
C MET A 235 3.41 4.10 2.15
N HIS A 236 3.26 5.33 1.69
CA HIS A 236 2.03 6.11 1.82
C HIS A 236 1.46 6.42 0.44
N ALA A 237 0.20 6.06 0.23
CA ALA A 237 -0.52 6.26 -1.02
C ALA A 237 -1.41 7.51 -0.98
N MET A 238 -1.84 7.96 -2.17
CA MET A 238 -2.69 9.14 -2.34
C MET A 238 -4.09 9.04 -1.71
N ASP A 239 -4.58 7.84 -1.40
CA ASP A 239 -5.82 7.60 -0.64
C ASP A 239 -5.60 7.56 0.89
N ASN A 240 -4.44 8.07 1.34
CA ASN A 240 -3.93 7.99 2.71
C ASN A 240 -3.87 6.55 3.24
N PHE A 241 -3.54 5.59 2.36
CA PHE A 241 -3.22 4.23 2.78
C PHE A 241 -1.73 4.11 3.09
N ASP A 242 -1.41 3.78 4.34
CA ASP A 242 -0.07 3.45 4.81
C ASP A 242 0.17 1.94 4.88
N LYS A 243 1.29 1.49 4.35
CA LYS A 243 1.77 0.10 4.44
C LYS A 243 3.25 0.05 4.79
N ALA A 244 3.58 -0.59 5.91
CA ALA A 244 4.95 -0.95 6.24
C ALA A 244 5.29 -2.38 5.77
N GLU A 245 6.50 -2.56 5.22
CA GLU A 245 7.00 -3.83 4.67
C GLU A 245 8.42 -4.14 5.16
N LYS A 246 8.79 -5.43 5.31
CA LYS A 246 10.17 -5.81 5.70
C LYS A 246 11.14 -5.46 4.57
N LEU A 247 12.33 -4.96 4.92
CA LEU A 247 13.29 -4.46 3.93
C LEU A 247 13.72 -5.53 2.91
N ASP A 248 13.90 -6.77 3.35
CA ASP A 248 14.31 -7.90 2.51
C ASP A 248 13.21 -8.38 1.54
N ILE A 249 11.95 -8.19 1.91
CA ILE A 249 10.78 -8.38 1.03
C ILE A 249 10.71 -7.21 0.05
N PHE A 250 10.77 -5.98 0.55
CA PHE A 250 10.66 -4.75 -0.25
C PHE A 250 11.74 -4.67 -1.35
N LYS A 251 13.00 -5.02 -1.05
CA LYS A 251 14.12 -5.06 -2.01
C LYS A 251 13.92 -6.01 -3.19
N LYS A 252 13.07 -7.04 -3.08
CA LYS A 252 12.77 -8.00 -4.16
C LYS A 252 11.77 -7.42 -5.19
N GLY A 253 11.12 -6.31 -4.85
CA GLY A 253 10.14 -5.65 -5.70
C GLY A 253 10.69 -4.54 -6.59
N TYR A 254 9.76 -3.89 -7.26
CA TYR A 254 9.98 -2.85 -8.27
C TYR A 254 8.98 -1.72 -8.06
N ILE A 255 9.38 -0.50 -8.45
CA ILE A 255 8.44 0.63 -8.60
C ILE A 255 8.11 0.75 -10.08
N LYS A 256 6.88 0.42 -10.47
CA LYS A 256 6.35 0.69 -11.82
C LYS A 256 5.86 2.14 -11.85
N TYR A 257 6.45 2.94 -12.74
CA TYR A 257 6.32 4.40 -12.76
C TYR A 257 5.64 4.95 -14.01
N THR A 258 5.22 4.10 -14.95
CA THR A 258 4.31 4.47 -16.06
C THR A 258 3.02 3.64 -16.03
N GLY A 259 2.05 4.00 -16.87
CA GLY A 259 0.76 3.30 -17.00
C GLY A 259 -0.23 3.64 -15.89
N GLU A 260 -1.33 2.89 -15.86
CA GLU A 260 -2.40 3.02 -14.84
C GLU A 260 -1.86 2.73 -13.42
N ASP A 261 -2.55 3.25 -12.40
CA ASP A 261 -2.22 3.12 -10.96
C ASP A 261 -0.85 3.71 -10.51
N SER A 262 -0.10 4.32 -11.43
CA SER A 262 1.30 4.71 -11.21
C SER A 262 1.49 5.93 -10.28
N PRO A 263 2.52 5.93 -9.40
CA PRO A 263 3.49 4.86 -9.17
C PRO A 263 2.93 3.74 -8.29
N ILE A 264 3.32 2.50 -8.58
CA ILE A 264 2.87 1.30 -7.85
C ILE A 264 4.05 0.42 -7.42
N PHE A 265 4.02 -0.08 -6.18
CA PHE A 265 4.94 -1.11 -5.68
C PHE A 265 4.41 -2.50 -6.03
N ILE A 266 5.27 -3.28 -6.67
CA ILE A 266 4.97 -4.61 -7.22
C ILE A 266 6.15 -5.56 -6.97
N ALA A 267 5.89 -6.86 -6.88
CA ALA A 267 6.91 -7.90 -6.93
C ALA A 267 6.39 -9.10 -7.75
N PRO A 268 7.27 -9.97 -8.29
CA PRO A 268 6.85 -11.05 -9.20
C PRO A 268 5.78 -11.98 -8.62
N ASP A 269 5.91 -12.31 -7.33
CA ASP A 269 5.01 -13.21 -6.61
C ASP A 269 3.94 -12.46 -5.80
N MET A 270 3.75 -11.16 -6.01
CA MET A 270 2.83 -10.33 -5.22
C MET A 270 1.41 -10.30 -5.82
N PRO A 271 0.38 -10.82 -5.12
CA PRO A 271 -1.02 -10.70 -5.53
C PRO A 271 -1.44 -9.25 -5.78
N LYS A 272 -2.36 -9.01 -6.73
CA LYS A 272 -2.82 -7.65 -7.07
C LYS A 272 -3.35 -6.85 -5.86
N GLY A 273 -3.99 -7.53 -4.89
CA GLY A 273 -4.49 -6.92 -3.66
C GLY A 273 -3.42 -6.52 -2.63
N MET A 274 -2.15 -6.84 -2.84
CA MET A 274 -1.03 -6.45 -1.97
C MET A 274 -0.30 -5.19 -2.42
N GLN A 275 -0.54 -4.76 -3.66
CA GLN A 275 0.20 -3.71 -4.34
C GLN A 275 -0.22 -2.34 -3.81
N VAL A 276 0.75 -1.48 -3.49
CA VAL A 276 0.49 -0.11 -3.06
C VAL A 276 0.49 0.77 -4.30
N LYS A 277 -0.67 1.34 -4.65
CA LYS A 277 -0.91 2.17 -5.84
C LYS A 277 -0.79 3.65 -5.51
N HIS A 278 -0.57 4.49 -6.52
CA HIS A 278 -0.47 5.95 -6.37
C HIS A 278 0.40 6.38 -5.18
N ILE A 279 1.59 5.79 -5.05
CA ILE A 279 2.51 6.04 -3.95
C ILE A 279 2.93 7.52 -3.96
N LEU A 280 2.55 8.25 -2.91
CA LEU A 280 2.97 9.62 -2.68
C LEU A 280 4.39 9.66 -2.14
N TRP A 281 4.71 8.83 -1.14
CA TRP A 281 6.07 8.72 -0.62
C TRP A 281 6.41 7.32 -0.08
N LEU A 282 7.71 7.02 -0.03
CA LEU A 282 8.31 5.85 0.63
C LEU A 282 9.27 6.33 1.71
N LYS A 283 9.32 5.71 2.89
CA LYS A 283 10.25 6.07 3.98
C LYS A 283 11.07 4.87 4.43
N ASN A 284 12.39 5.02 4.48
CA ASN A 284 13.29 4.05 5.11
C ASN A 284 14.27 4.80 6.01
N GLY A 285 14.17 4.60 7.32
CA GLY A 285 14.95 5.35 8.29
C GLY A 285 14.64 6.84 8.24
N ASP A 286 15.68 7.65 8.08
CA ASP A 286 15.64 9.11 7.97
C ASP A 286 15.56 9.63 6.52
N THR A 287 15.48 8.72 5.53
CA THR A 287 15.35 9.06 4.11
C THR A 287 13.93 8.80 3.60
N VAL A 288 13.34 9.82 2.97
CA VAL A 288 12.01 9.75 2.34
C VAL A 288 12.12 9.97 0.83
N TYR A 289 11.50 9.11 0.04
CA TYR A 289 11.38 9.22 -1.41
C TYR A 289 10.01 9.81 -1.74
N LEU A 290 9.97 11.06 -2.20
CA LEU A 290 8.73 11.75 -2.58
C LEU A 290 8.46 11.52 -4.08
N ASN A 291 7.26 11.12 -4.45
CA ASN A 291 6.80 11.23 -5.82
C ASN A 291 6.31 12.65 -6.10
N GLU A 292 7.06 13.39 -6.92
CA GLU A 292 6.76 14.78 -7.28
C GLU A 292 5.36 14.92 -7.90
N ARG A 293 5.00 14.02 -8.84
CA ARG A 293 3.72 14.04 -9.56
C ARG A 293 2.54 13.90 -8.59
N MET A 294 2.57 12.91 -7.70
CA MET A 294 1.55 12.73 -6.65
C MET A 294 1.49 13.92 -5.69
N ALA A 295 2.63 14.56 -5.38
CA ALA A 295 2.65 15.76 -4.54
C ALA A 295 1.91 16.95 -5.19
N TYR A 296 2.04 17.16 -6.52
CA TYR A 296 1.21 18.15 -7.23
C TYR A 296 -0.28 17.83 -7.13
N ASP A 297 -0.64 16.55 -7.32
CA ASP A 297 -2.04 16.14 -7.30
C ASP A 297 -2.66 16.27 -5.89
N LYS A 298 -1.88 16.05 -4.81
CA LYS A 298 -2.31 16.27 -3.42
C LYS A 298 -2.49 17.76 -3.12
N TYR A 299 -1.52 18.59 -3.53
CA TYR A 299 -1.50 20.03 -3.24
C TYR A 299 -2.22 20.91 -4.28
N LYS A 300 -2.89 20.33 -5.29
CA LYS A 300 -3.52 21.05 -6.42
C LYS A 300 -4.40 22.25 -6.08
N ASN A 301 -4.96 22.27 -4.87
CA ASN A 301 -5.86 23.32 -4.36
C ASN A 301 -5.12 24.47 -3.64
N VAL A 302 -3.84 24.29 -3.26
CA VAL A 302 -3.00 25.28 -2.57
C VAL A 302 -1.74 25.64 -3.36
N LEU A 303 -1.66 25.22 -4.64
CA LEU A 303 -0.55 25.56 -5.52
C LEU A 303 -0.43 27.09 -5.65
N THR A 304 0.77 27.61 -5.39
CA THR A 304 1.12 28.98 -5.70
C THR A 304 1.36 29.14 -7.20
N THR A 305 1.46 30.38 -7.67
CA THR A 305 1.89 30.68 -9.04
C THR A 305 3.19 31.45 -9.01
N SER A 306 4.26 30.82 -9.51
CA SER A 306 5.61 31.36 -9.55
C SER A 306 6.19 31.11 -10.94
N LEU A 307 6.89 32.10 -11.52
CA LEU A 307 7.32 32.06 -12.93
C LEU A 307 6.20 31.75 -13.95
N ASN A 308 4.94 32.09 -13.64
CA ASN A 308 3.72 31.69 -14.37
C ASN A 308 3.45 30.17 -14.39
N MET A 309 4.17 29.39 -13.60
CA MET A 309 3.98 27.95 -13.40
C MET A 309 3.27 27.70 -12.08
N LYS A 310 2.54 26.59 -11.97
CA LYS A 310 1.96 26.17 -10.70
C LYS A 310 3.02 25.47 -9.85
N SER A 311 3.14 25.88 -8.60
CA SER A 311 4.21 25.45 -7.69
C SER A 311 3.66 24.87 -6.39
N VAL A 312 4.35 23.86 -5.86
CA VAL A 312 4.17 23.37 -4.49
C VAL A 312 5.20 24.10 -3.61
N PRO A 313 4.79 24.85 -2.56
CA PRO A 313 5.72 25.43 -1.62
C PRO A 313 6.53 24.34 -0.89
N ILE A 314 7.85 24.50 -0.80
CA ILE A 314 8.72 23.53 -0.12
C ILE A 314 8.35 23.40 1.37
N ALA A 315 7.84 24.46 2.00
CA ALA A 315 7.32 24.44 3.36
C ALA A 315 6.10 23.49 3.56
N GLU A 316 5.33 23.17 2.51
CA GLU A 316 4.26 22.16 2.61
C GLU A 316 4.82 20.73 2.48
N ILE A 317 5.85 20.54 1.64
CA ILE A 317 6.58 19.27 1.52
C ILE A 317 7.33 18.95 2.83
N GLU A 318 7.92 19.96 3.47
CA GLU A 318 8.59 19.81 4.76
C GLU A 318 7.64 19.24 5.83
N LYS A 319 6.45 19.84 5.96
CA LYS A 319 5.40 19.38 6.88
C LYS A 319 4.94 17.96 6.55
N LEU A 320 4.66 17.69 5.27
CA LEU A 320 4.18 16.39 4.79
C LEU A 320 5.11 15.23 5.18
N LEU A 321 6.42 15.47 5.10
CA LEU A 321 7.44 14.42 5.25
C LEU A 321 8.14 14.45 6.62
N ASN A 322 7.72 15.36 7.52
CA ASN A 322 8.36 15.63 8.81
C ASN A 322 9.89 15.78 8.65
N LEU A 323 10.30 16.66 7.73
CA LEU A 323 11.70 17.00 7.50
C LEU A 323 12.22 17.84 8.67
N LEU A 324 13.32 17.38 9.27
CA LEU A 324 13.91 18.01 10.45
C LEU A 324 14.30 19.47 10.16
N GLU A 325 13.89 20.39 11.03
CA GLU A 325 14.30 21.79 10.94
C GLU A 325 15.82 21.92 11.07
N SER A 326 16.44 22.61 10.12
CA SER A 326 17.87 22.93 10.12
C SER A 326 18.11 24.39 9.77
N LYS A 327 19.28 24.89 10.15
CA LYS A 327 19.76 26.21 9.72
C LYS A 327 20.05 26.26 8.22
N HIS A 328 20.44 25.12 7.64
CA HIS A 328 20.79 25.02 6.24
C HIS A 328 20.32 23.69 5.61
N TYR A 329 20.12 23.74 4.30
CA TYR A 329 19.73 22.62 3.47
C TYR A 329 20.61 22.58 2.22
N MET A 330 21.03 21.39 1.80
CA MET A 330 21.71 21.17 0.53
C MET A 330 20.72 20.66 -0.50
N LEU A 331 20.67 21.32 -1.66
CA LEU A 331 19.92 20.88 -2.83
C LEU A 331 20.93 20.24 -3.79
N VAL A 332 20.77 18.95 -4.07
CA VAL A 332 21.69 18.17 -4.92
C VAL A 332 21.03 17.87 -6.25
N ALA A 333 21.62 18.33 -7.36
CA ALA A 333 21.12 18.13 -8.72
C ALA A 333 21.78 16.94 -9.42
N SER A 334 21.13 16.44 -10.48
CA SER A 334 21.58 15.24 -11.21
C SER A 334 22.83 15.41 -12.07
N ASP A 335 23.25 16.63 -12.34
CA ASP A 335 24.53 16.98 -12.96
C ASP A 335 25.69 17.10 -11.94
N GLY A 336 25.41 16.91 -10.65
CA GLY A 336 26.38 17.04 -9.56
C GLY A 336 26.52 18.45 -9.00
N HIS A 337 25.73 19.43 -9.46
CA HIS A 337 25.64 20.73 -8.80
C HIS A 337 25.01 20.57 -7.40
N ILE A 338 25.60 21.24 -6.41
CA ILE A 338 25.12 21.29 -5.03
C ILE A 338 25.02 22.75 -4.63
N GLU A 339 23.85 23.15 -4.13
CA GLU A 339 23.60 24.48 -3.58
C GLU A 339 23.26 24.37 -2.09
N LYS A 340 23.89 25.17 -1.22
CA LYS A 340 23.56 25.24 0.21
C LYS A 340 22.77 26.52 0.48
N ILE A 341 21.50 26.38 0.86
CA ILE A 341 20.63 27.51 1.21
C ILE A 341 20.31 27.53 2.71
N ASP A 342 19.98 28.71 3.23
CA ASP A 342 19.54 28.89 4.62
C ASP A 342 18.03 28.60 4.81
N ARG A 343 17.61 28.54 6.07
CA ARG A 343 16.22 28.29 6.49
C ARG A 343 15.20 29.28 5.91
N GLU A 344 15.54 30.57 5.85
CA GLU A 344 14.63 31.61 5.33
C GLU A 344 14.41 31.42 3.83
N THR A 345 15.50 31.21 3.09
CA THR A 345 15.48 30.92 1.65
C THR A 345 14.71 29.63 1.37
N PHE A 346 14.97 28.56 2.14
CA PHE A 346 14.30 27.26 2.02
C PHE A 346 12.78 27.35 2.19
N LEU A 347 12.30 28.09 3.19
CA LEU A 347 10.86 28.26 3.42
C LEU A 347 10.15 29.07 2.32
N THR A 348 10.89 29.88 1.57
CA THR A 348 10.38 30.59 0.37
C THR A 348 10.59 29.82 -0.94
N ALA A 349 11.19 28.63 -0.88
CA ALA A 349 11.45 27.83 -2.07
C ALA A 349 10.17 27.14 -2.56
N GLU A 350 10.13 26.87 -3.86
CA GLU A 350 8.96 26.38 -4.58
C GLU A 350 9.39 25.32 -5.59
N LEU A 351 8.75 24.14 -5.54
CA LEU A 351 8.90 23.10 -6.56
C LEU A 351 7.91 23.38 -7.70
N PHE A 352 8.34 23.42 -8.95
CA PHE A 352 7.48 23.43 -10.14
C PHE A 352 7.95 22.40 -11.18
N MET A 353 7.04 21.94 -12.03
CA MET A 353 7.38 21.14 -13.21
C MET A 353 7.50 22.08 -14.42
N ASP A 354 8.60 22.04 -15.15
CA ASP A 354 8.83 22.89 -16.32
C ASP A 354 8.14 22.36 -17.60
N GLU A 355 8.20 23.13 -18.70
CA GLU A 355 7.58 22.78 -19.99
C GLU A 355 8.11 21.47 -20.61
N ALA A 356 9.28 20.99 -20.19
CA ALA A 356 9.86 19.72 -20.62
C ALA A 356 9.45 18.54 -19.71
N GLY A 357 8.64 18.78 -18.68
CA GLY A 357 8.24 17.78 -17.69
C GLY A 357 9.29 17.52 -16.61
N LEU A 358 10.29 18.40 -16.46
CA LEU A 358 11.35 18.26 -15.46
C LEU A 358 10.99 19.02 -14.18
N TYR A 359 11.27 18.44 -13.02
CA TYR A 359 11.07 19.12 -11.75
C TYR A 359 12.23 20.08 -11.44
N VAL A 360 11.85 21.27 -11.00
CA VAL A 360 12.74 22.42 -10.77
C VAL A 360 12.38 23.04 -9.42
N ILE A 361 13.40 23.33 -8.60
CA ILE A 361 13.20 24.16 -7.40
C ILE A 361 13.62 25.58 -7.74
N SER A 362 12.70 26.54 -7.56
CA SER A 362 13.01 27.97 -7.50
C SER A 362 13.13 28.43 -6.06
N TYR A 363 14.02 29.39 -5.82
CA TYR A 363 14.11 30.12 -4.55
C TYR A 363 14.61 31.55 -4.80
N LYS A 364 14.40 32.43 -3.82
CA LYS A 364 14.82 33.83 -3.90
C LYS A 364 16.32 33.96 -3.57
N GLY A 365 17.14 34.22 -4.58
CA GLY A 365 18.55 34.61 -4.39
C GLY A 365 18.71 36.10 -4.06
N MET A 366 19.97 36.52 -3.80
CA MET A 366 20.31 37.90 -3.38
C MET A 366 19.81 38.99 -4.35
N GLU A 367 19.90 38.77 -5.66
CA GLU A 367 19.56 39.78 -6.69
C GLU A 367 18.37 39.38 -7.59
N LYS A 368 18.07 38.09 -7.68
CA LYS A 368 17.04 37.52 -8.56
C LYS A 368 16.59 36.15 -8.06
N LEU A 369 15.47 35.67 -8.59
CA LEU A 369 15.06 34.28 -8.43
C LEU A 369 16.13 33.37 -9.08
N GLN A 370 16.54 32.33 -8.35
CA GLN A 370 17.41 31.26 -8.84
C GLN A 370 16.58 30.00 -9.08
N THR A 371 17.07 29.11 -9.94
CA THR A 371 16.44 27.82 -10.23
C THR A 371 17.49 26.72 -10.30
N ILE A 372 17.15 25.54 -9.76
CA ILE A 372 17.93 24.31 -9.89
C ILE A 372 17.03 23.26 -10.52
N LYS A 373 17.46 22.73 -11.67
CA LYS A 373 16.74 21.68 -12.40
C LYS A 373 17.21 20.29 -11.95
N ASN A 374 16.33 19.29 -12.07
CA ASN A 374 16.66 17.89 -11.81
C ASN A 374 17.26 17.69 -10.41
N VAL A 375 16.65 18.31 -9.38
CA VAL A 375 17.06 18.10 -8.00
C VAL A 375 16.78 16.65 -7.63
N ILE A 376 17.83 15.89 -7.28
CA ILE A 376 17.72 14.52 -6.75
C ILE A 376 17.32 14.55 -5.29
N SER A 377 17.93 15.41 -4.48
CA SER A 377 17.69 15.40 -3.03
C SER A 377 17.73 16.79 -2.38
N ILE A 378 16.99 16.87 -1.27
CA ILE A 378 17.16 17.88 -0.22
C ILE A 378 17.76 17.15 0.98
N GLU A 379 18.89 17.62 1.49
CA GLU A 379 19.59 17.04 2.63
C GLU A 379 19.83 18.11 3.68
N ILE A 380 19.55 17.83 4.95
CA ILE A 380 19.86 18.80 6.00
C ILE A 380 21.38 18.93 6.18
N SER A 381 21.85 20.17 6.28
CA SER A 381 23.22 20.48 6.66
C SER A 381 23.22 21.27 7.96
N GLU A 382 24.06 20.85 8.89
CA GLU A 382 24.39 21.63 10.07
C GLU A 382 25.17 22.93 9.68
#